data_AF-X1ELQ0-F1
#
_entry.id   AF-X1ELQ0-F1
#
_cell.length_a   1.000
_cell.length_b   1.000
_cell.length_c   1.000
_cell.angle_alpha   90.00
_cell.angle_beta   90.00
_cell.angle_gamma   90.00
#
_symmetry.space_group_name_H-M   'P 1'
#
loop_
_entity.id
_entity.type
_entity.pdbx_description
1 polymer ?
#
loop_
_entity_poly.entity_id
_entity_poly.type
_entity_poly.pdbx_seq_one_letter_code
_entity_poly.pdbx_strand_id
1 'polypeptide(L)' 'HTSATTSEISRPKPSELVEKQKEEERLQEKPPVEGRRICPECSGTAFNTVEDKSQVLHQMGGVKIYAKKYVCRKCGYEM' A
#
# COMPACT_ATOMS: atom_id res chain seq x y z
N HIS A 1 13.91 58.91 -2.48
CA HIS A 1 12.93 58.23 -1.61
C HIS A 1 12.70 56.86 -2.21
N THR A 2 13.18 55.79 -1.56
CA THR A 2 13.10 54.39 -2.05
C THR A 2 11.87 53.72 -1.46
N SER A 3 10.91 53.33 -2.30
CA SER A 3 9.71 52.60 -1.88
C SER A 3 9.98 51.10 -1.86
N ALA A 4 9.86 50.49 -0.68
CA ALA A 4 9.93 49.05 -0.49
C ALA A 4 8.55 48.43 -0.74
N THR A 5 8.43 47.62 -1.78
CA THR A 5 7.23 46.83 -2.07
C THR A 5 7.28 45.56 -1.23
N THR A 6 6.58 45.54 -0.10
CA THR A 6 6.39 44.33 0.71
C THR A 6 5.37 43.43 0.01
N SER A 7 5.86 42.43 -0.71
CA SER A 7 5.03 41.36 -1.26
C SER A 7 4.44 40.54 -0.11
N GLU A 8 3.15 40.70 0.14
CA GLU A 8 2.40 39.94 1.14
C GLU A 8 2.34 38.45 0.75
N ILE A 9 3.24 37.66 1.33
CA ILE A 9 3.18 36.20 1.23
C ILE A 9 2.01 35.75 2.11
N SER A 10 0.83 35.61 1.51
CA SER A 10 -0.36 35.08 2.17
C SER A 10 -0.11 33.62 2.56
N ARG A 11 0.33 33.42 3.81
CA ARG A 11 0.53 32.08 4.37
C ARG A 11 -0.85 31.53 4.75
N PRO A 12 -1.18 30.30 4.34
CA PRO A 12 -2.46 29.69 4.68
C PRO A 12 -2.63 29.62 6.19
N LYS A 13 -3.86 29.82 6.66
CA LYS A 13 -4.18 29.77 8.08
C LYS A 13 -3.90 28.34 8.60
N PRO A 14 -3.32 28.19 9.80
CA PRO A 14 -2.91 26.89 10.33
C PRO A 14 -4.09 25.90 10.43
N SER A 15 -5.31 26.39 10.68
CA SER A 15 -6.51 25.54 10.71
C SER A 15 -6.81 24.89 9.36
N GLU A 16 -6.61 25.62 8.27
CA GLU A 16 -6.91 25.14 6.91
C GLU A 16 -5.89 24.09 6.46
N LEU A 17 -4.63 24.21 6.91
CA LEU A 17 -3.61 23.18 6.71
C LEU A 17 -3.94 21.89 7.48
N VAL A 18 -4.45 22.00 8.71
CA VAL A 18 -4.83 20.85 9.53
C VAL A 18 -6.02 20.11 8.94
N GLU A 19 -7.03 20.82 8.42
CA GLU A 19 -8.17 20.19 7.76
C GLU A 19 -7.77 19.46 6.48
N LYS A 20 -6.89 20.07 5.68
CA LYS A 20 -6.39 19.48 4.44
C LYS A 20 -5.56 18.22 4.68
N GLN A 21 -4.69 18.22 5.69
CA GLN A 21 -3.92 17.04 6.11
C GLN A 21 -4.82 15.90 6.59
N LYS A 22 -5.89 16.23 7.33
CA LYS A 22 -6.83 15.23 7.85
C LYS A 22 -7.68 14.61 6.73
N GLU A 23 -8.05 15.39 5.72
CA GLU A 23 -8.76 14.88 4.53
C GLU A 23 -7.85 13.96 3.69
N GLU A 24 -6.59 14.35 3.46
CA GLU A 24 -5.62 13.52 2.75
C GLU A 24 -5.36 12.18 3.45
N GLU A 25 -5.24 12.17 4.79
CA GLU A 25 -5.08 10.95 5.59
C GLU A 25 -6.28 10.00 5.44
N ARG A 26 -7.51 10.54 5.49
CA ARG A 26 -8.74 9.75 5.28
C ARG A 26 -8.86 9.17 3.88
N LEU A 27 -8.32 9.83 2.86
CA LEU A 27 -8.29 9.31 1.50
C LEU A 27 -7.19 8.25 1.31
N GLN A 28 -6.15 8.25 2.14
CA GLN A 28 -5.00 7.35 2.02
C GLN A 28 -5.13 6.05 2.85
N GLU A 29 -6.10 5.96 3.75
CA GLU A 29 -6.24 4.89 4.74
C GLU A 29 -6.63 3.49 4.23
N LYS A 30 -6.85 3.29 2.93
CA LYS A 30 -7.11 1.93 2.41
C LYS A 30 -6.26 1.68 1.17
N PRO A 31 -5.18 0.89 1.29
CA PRO A 31 -4.58 0.28 0.11
C PRO A 31 -5.71 -0.36 -0.69
N PRO A 32 -5.77 -0.18 -2.02
CA PRO A 32 -6.71 -0.92 -2.83
C PRO A 32 -6.51 -2.39 -2.49
N VAL A 33 -7.55 -3.02 -1.93
CA VAL A 33 -7.57 -4.47 -1.73
C VAL A 33 -7.34 -5.04 -3.12
N GLU A 34 -6.12 -5.47 -3.39
CA GLU A 34 -5.68 -5.95 -4.70
C GLU A 34 -6.81 -6.79 -5.30
N GLY A 35 -7.27 -6.37 -6.48
CA GLY A 35 -8.52 -6.81 -7.07
C GLY A 35 -8.74 -8.31 -6.89
N ARG A 36 -9.99 -8.67 -6.56
CA ARG A 36 -10.42 -10.04 -6.27
C ARG A 36 -9.74 -11.03 -7.21
N ARG A 37 -8.68 -11.70 -6.72
CA ARG A 37 -7.90 -12.62 -7.54
C ARG A 37 -8.78 -13.77 -8.02
N ILE A 38 -8.65 -14.14 -9.29
CA ILE A 38 -9.40 -15.23 -9.91
C ILE A 38 -8.39 -16.29 -10.36
N CYS A 39 -8.64 -17.54 -10.00
CA CYS A 39 -7.79 -18.65 -10.37
C CYS A 39 -7.93 -18.92 -11.87
N PRO A 40 -6.84 -18.92 -12.65
CA PRO A 40 -6.89 -19.15 -14.09
C PRO A 40 -7.39 -20.57 -14.43
N GLU A 41 -7.14 -21.55 -13.57
CA GLU A 41 -7.50 -22.96 -13.81
C GLU A 41 -8.97 -23.28 -13.53
N CYS A 42 -9.58 -22.63 -12.54
CA CYS A 42 -10.89 -23.09 -12.02
C CYS A 42 -11.89 -21.97 -11.73
N SER A 43 -11.55 -20.72 -12.10
CA SER A 43 -12.28 -19.48 -11.84
C SER A 43 -12.65 -19.22 -10.38
N GLY A 44 -12.03 -19.95 -9.44
CA GLY A 44 -12.20 -19.77 -8.01
C GLY A 44 -11.60 -18.46 -7.52
N THR A 45 -12.18 -17.88 -6.48
CA THR A 45 -11.70 -16.62 -5.86
C THR A 45 -11.11 -16.82 -4.47
N ALA A 46 -11.11 -18.06 -3.97
CA ALA A 46 -10.58 -18.42 -2.66
C ALA A 46 -9.13 -18.91 -2.77
N PHE A 47 -8.22 -18.22 -2.09
CA PHE A 47 -6.79 -18.53 -2.07
C PHE A 47 -6.25 -18.60 -0.64
N ASN A 48 -5.28 -19.48 -0.43
CA ASN A 48 -4.41 -19.49 0.74
C ASN A 48 -3.11 -18.76 0.42
N THR A 49 -2.64 -17.94 1.34
CA THR A 49 -1.29 -17.40 1.27
C THR A 49 -0.36 -18.29 2.06
N VAL A 50 0.71 -18.78 1.44
CA VAL A 50 1.72 -19.63 2.08
C VAL A 50 3.11 -19.10 1.76
N GLU A 51 4.08 -19.36 2.63
CA GLU A 51 5.47 -18.97 2.41
C GLU A 51 6.14 -19.92 1.41
N ASP A 52 6.77 -19.34 0.39
CA ASP A 52 7.60 -20.07 -0.55
C ASP A 52 9.04 -20.16 -0.04
N LYS A 53 9.36 -21.31 0.58
CA LYS A 53 10.68 -21.54 1.18
C LYS A 53 11.82 -21.63 0.16
N SER A 54 11.50 -21.71 -1.14
CA SER A 54 12.48 -21.71 -2.22
C SER A 54 13.02 -20.30 -2.50
N GLN A 55 12.22 -19.27 -2.23
CA GLN A 55 12.58 -17.88 -2.51
C GLN A 55 12.73 -17.08 -1.21
N VAL A 56 13.98 -16.84 -0.81
CA VAL A 56 14.32 -15.97 0.33
C VAL A 56 14.43 -14.54 -0.16
N LEU A 57 13.55 -13.65 0.32
CA LEU A 57 13.58 -12.23 -0.02
C LEU A 57 14.66 -11.49 0.75
N HIS A 58 14.82 -11.82 2.03
CA HIS A 58 15.81 -11.18 2.87
C HIS A 58 16.19 -12.10 4.04
N GLN A 59 17.43 -12.02 4.49
CA GLN A 59 17.94 -12.73 5.66
C GLN A 59 18.66 -11.77 6.59
N MET A 60 18.25 -11.70 7.85
CA MET A 60 18.83 -10.80 8.84
C MET A 60 18.72 -11.41 10.25
N GLY A 61 19.82 -11.40 10.99
CA GLY A 61 19.89 -11.91 12.36
C GLY A 61 19.50 -13.39 12.51
N GLY A 62 19.74 -14.22 11.48
CA GLY A 62 19.37 -15.65 11.50
C GLY A 62 17.91 -15.94 11.15
N VAL A 63 17.08 -14.91 10.93
CA VAL A 63 15.69 -15.07 10.46
C VAL A 63 15.65 -14.90 8.94
N LYS A 64 14.94 -15.81 8.26
CA LYS A 64 14.71 -15.77 6.81
C LYS A 64 13.29 -15.28 6.55
N ILE A 65 13.16 -14.25 5.71
CA ILE A 65 11.88 -13.79 5.18
C ILE A 65 11.71 -14.42 3.81
N TYR A 66 10.66 -15.22 3.67
CA TYR A 66 10.33 -15.92 2.44
C TYR A 66 9.32 -15.13 1.60
N ALA A 67 9.35 -15.35 0.29
CA ALA A 67 8.30 -14.86 -0.58
C ALA A 67 6.95 -15.50 -0.22
N LYS A 68 5.85 -14.83 -0.55
CA LYS A 68 4.50 -15.37 -0.38
C LYS A 68 4.00 -15.87 -1.72
N LYS A 69 3.52 -17.12 -1.76
CA LYS A 69 2.77 -17.67 -2.90
C LYS A 69 1.30 -17.85 -2.53
N TYR A 70 0.44 -17.88 -3.53
CA TYR A 70 -0.99 -18.03 -3.32
C TYR A 70 -1.49 -19.32 -3.95
N VAL A 71 -2.17 -20.14 -3.15
CA VAL A 71 -2.64 -21.45 -3.57
C VAL A 71 -4.16 -21.43 -3.63
N CYS A 72 -4.72 -21.73 -4.80
CA CYS A 72 -6.17 -21.80 -4.97
C CYS A 72 -6.75 -22.92 -4.10
N ARG A 73 -7.71 -22.59 -3.22
CA ARG A 73 -8.35 -23.59 -2.35
C ARG A 73 -9.21 -24.61 -3.09
N LYS A 74 -9.61 -24.32 -4.33
CA LYS A 74 -10.53 -25.15 -5.11
C LYS A 74 -9.81 -26.22 -5.93
N CYS A 75 -8.72 -25.87 -6.62
CA CYS A 75 -8.00 -26.78 -7.51
C CYS A 75 -6.53 -27.00 -7.12
N GLY A 76 -5.98 -26.25 -6.17
CA GLY A 76 -4.58 -26.35 -5.76
C GLY A 76 -3.59 -25.58 -6.62
N TYR A 77 -4.02 -24.82 -7.63
CA TYR A 77 -3.14 -24.01 -8.48
C TYR A 77 -2.33 -23.01 -7.66
N GLU A 78 -1.02 -22.94 -7.90
CA GLU A 78 -0.07 -22.06 -7.22
C GLU A 78 0.30 -20.87 -8.13
N MET A 79 0.27 -19.66 -7.57
CA MET A 79 0.63 -18.40 -8.23
C MET A 79 1.58 -17.54 -7.39
#